data_AF-A0A1E3X3X1-F1
#
_entry.id   AF-A0A1E3X3X1-F1
#
_cell.length_a   1.000
_cell.length_b   1.000
_cell.length_c   1.000
_cell.angle_alpha   90.00
_cell.angle_beta   90.00
_cell.angle_gamma   90.00
#
_symmetry.space_group_name_H-M   'P 1'
#
loop_
_entity.id
_entity.type
_entity.pdbx_description
1 polymer ?
#
loop_
_entity_poly.entity_id
_entity_poly.type
_entity_poly.pdbx_seq_one_letter_code
_entity_poly.pdbx_strand_id
1 'polypeptide(L)'
;MAFSVFTIVGMLMAVVPRESQAVPAFMRKYQTSCTTCHWATFPKLNAFGRAFRANGYRIPIGDEAFVKDEPVVLGARPWKKLFPDSVWPGDTPGLPPIGLEIKSDFIYR
;
A
#
# COMPACT_ATOMS: atom_id res chain seq x y z
N MET A 1 32.52 23.89 -21.15
CA MET A 1 31.47 23.14 -21.88
C MET A 1 31.08 21.83 -21.18
N ALA A 2 32.00 20.96 -20.78
CA ALA A 2 31.66 19.67 -20.14
C ALA A 2 30.87 19.80 -18.83
N PHE A 3 31.20 20.79 -17.99
CA PHE A 3 30.52 21.00 -16.70
C PHE A 3 29.04 21.35 -16.87
N SER A 4 28.74 22.24 -17.83
CA SER A 4 27.38 22.69 -18.19
C SER A 4 26.52 21.55 -18.75
N VAL A 5 27.12 20.66 -19.53
CA VAL A 5 26.42 19.46 -20.05
C VAL A 5 26.06 18.52 -18.91
N PHE A 6 26.97 18.29 -17.96
CA PHE A 6 26.68 17.47 -16.77
C PHE A 6 25.57 18.06 -15.90
N THR A 7 25.55 19.39 -15.72
CA THR A 7 24.48 20.04 -14.94
C THR A 7 23.13 19.93 -15.64
N ILE A 8 23.08 20.12 -16.97
CA ILE A 8 21.85 20.01 -17.77
C ILE A 8 21.32 18.58 -17.75
N VAL A 9 22.19 17.57 -17.94
CA VAL A 9 21.79 16.15 -17.90
C VAL A 9 21.33 15.74 -16.50
N GLY A 10 22.01 16.19 -15.45
CA GLY A 10 21.60 15.93 -14.06
C GLY A 10 20.24 16.55 -13.74
N MET A 11 19.98 17.78 -14.20
CA MET A 11 18.72 18.47 -14.01
C MET A 11 17.58 17.81 -14.82
N LEU A 12 17.84 17.34 -16.04
CA LEU A 12 16.87 16.55 -16.81
C LEU A 12 16.49 15.24 -16.10
N MET A 13 17.47 14.52 -15.55
CA MET A 13 17.24 13.26 -14.83
C MET A 13 16.46 13.44 -13.53
N ALA A 14 16.53 14.62 -12.89
CA ALA A 14 15.79 14.94 -11.67
C ALA A 14 14.30 15.28 -11.91
N VAL A 15 13.93 15.67 -13.14
CA VAL A 15 12.57 16.10 -13.50
C VAL A 15 11.74 14.94 -14.09
N VAL A 16 12.37 13.80 -14.42
CA VAL A 16 11.65 12.61 -14.87
C VAL A 16 10.99 11.92 -13.66
N PRO A 17 9.65 11.91 -13.55
CA PRO A 17 8.98 11.18 -12.49
C PRO A 17 9.29 9.70 -12.64
N ARG A 18 9.76 9.08 -11.55
CA ARG A 18 9.97 7.63 -11.50
C ARG A 18 8.71 6.99 -10.95
N GLU A 19 8.10 6.11 -11.73
CA GLU A 19 6.97 5.27 -11.31
C GLU A 19 7.34 4.50 -10.03
N SER A 20 6.52 4.65 -8.98
CA SER A 20 6.77 4.01 -7.69
C SER A 20 6.29 2.54 -7.71
N GLN A 21 7.21 1.62 -7.45
CA GLN A 21 7.03 0.17 -7.63
C GLN A 21 6.39 -0.54 -6.42
N ALA A 22 5.64 0.16 -5.58
CA ALA A 22 5.10 -0.42 -4.35
C ALA A 22 3.67 -0.91 -4.53
N VAL A 23 3.48 -2.23 -4.71
CA VAL A 23 2.16 -2.86 -4.48
C VAL A 23 1.84 -2.74 -3.00
N PRO A 24 0.71 -2.13 -2.62
CA PRO A 24 0.45 -1.88 -1.21
C PRO A 24 0.28 -3.18 -0.43
N ALA A 25 1.01 -3.31 0.68
CA ALA A 25 0.93 -4.48 1.56
C ALA A 25 -0.50 -4.80 2.04
N PHE A 26 -1.39 -3.81 2.06
CA PHE A 26 -2.79 -3.99 2.49
C PHE A 26 -3.61 -4.89 1.56
N MET A 27 -3.31 -4.92 0.26
CA MET A 27 -4.07 -5.73 -0.71
C MET A 27 -3.88 -7.22 -0.42
N ARG A 28 -2.68 -7.56 0.07
CA ARG A 28 -2.30 -8.90 0.54
C ARG A 28 -3.01 -9.27 1.86
N LYS A 29 -3.11 -8.33 2.81
CA LYS A 29 -3.75 -8.55 4.13
C LYS A 29 -5.23 -8.91 4.04
N TYR A 30 -6.01 -8.15 3.25
CA TYR A 30 -7.47 -8.24 3.24
C TYR A 30 -8.04 -9.06 2.06
N GLN A 31 -7.23 -9.33 1.01
CA GLN A 31 -7.62 -9.98 -0.25
C GLN A 31 -9.05 -9.65 -0.70
N THR A 32 -9.36 -8.35 -0.74
CA THR A 32 -10.69 -7.83 -1.08
C THR A 32 -10.72 -7.39 -2.54
N SER A 33 -11.90 -7.37 -3.18
CA SER A 33 -11.99 -7.02 -4.59
C SER A 33 -11.56 -5.56 -4.83
N CYS A 34 -11.01 -5.30 -6.02
CA CYS A 34 -10.60 -3.94 -6.42
C CYS A 34 -11.78 -2.97 -6.36
N THR A 35 -12.99 -3.42 -6.68
CA THR A 35 -14.23 -2.64 -6.64
C THR A 35 -14.65 -2.20 -5.24
N THR A 36 -14.12 -2.83 -4.18
CA THR A 36 -14.35 -2.37 -2.81
C THR A 36 -13.66 -1.03 -2.56
N CYS A 37 -12.46 -0.81 -3.11
CA CYS A 37 -11.69 0.43 -2.93
C CYS A 37 -11.77 1.39 -4.12
N HIS A 38 -11.98 0.87 -5.32
CA HIS A 38 -12.03 1.62 -6.57
C HIS A 38 -13.44 1.64 -7.15
N TRP A 39 -13.74 2.64 -7.96
CA TRP A 39 -14.90 2.54 -8.86
C TRP A 39 -14.60 1.50 -9.95
N ALA A 40 -15.63 1.13 -10.74
CA ALA A 40 -15.46 0.28 -11.92
C ALA A 40 -14.40 0.84 -12.90
N THR A 41 -14.16 2.15 -12.87
CA THR A 41 -13.03 2.82 -13.50
C THR A 41 -11.85 2.96 -12.53
N PHE A 42 -10.96 1.97 -12.55
CA PHE A 42 -9.63 2.06 -11.96
C PHE A 42 -8.82 3.17 -12.68
N PRO A 43 -7.99 4.00 -11.99
CA PRO A 43 -7.47 3.90 -10.61
C PRO A 43 -8.19 4.75 -9.55
N LYS A 44 -9.30 5.39 -9.88
CA LYS A 44 -9.96 6.36 -8.97
C LYS A 44 -10.43 5.64 -7.68
N LEU A 45 -10.17 6.22 -6.50
CA LEU A 45 -10.58 5.65 -5.19
C LEU A 45 -11.97 6.09 -4.72
N ASN A 46 -12.89 5.13 -4.54
CA ASN A 46 -14.24 5.39 -4.07
C ASN A 46 -14.27 5.96 -2.63
N ALA A 47 -15.44 6.27 -2.09
CA ALA A 47 -15.53 6.88 -0.75
C ALA A 47 -14.86 6.01 0.33
N PHE A 48 -15.06 4.69 0.25
CA PHE A 48 -14.39 3.73 1.12
C PHE A 48 -12.87 3.75 0.91
N GLY A 49 -12.40 3.64 -0.33
CA GLY A 49 -10.97 3.63 -0.66
C GLY A 49 -10.23 4.89 -0.16
N ARG A 50 -10.88 6.06 -0.19
CA ARG A 50 -10.32 7.30 0.38
C ARG A 50 -10.23 7.25 1.90
N ALA A 51 -11.29 6.82 2.58
CA ALA A 51 -11.29 6.68 4.04
C ALA A 51 -10.27 5.62 4.51
N PHE A 52 -10.20 4.50 3.82
CA PHE A 52 -9.25 3.42 4.09
C PHE A 52 -7.81 3.88 3.92
N ARG A 53 -7.49 4.63 2.86
CA ARG A 53 -6.18 5.28 2.68
C ARG A 53 -5.87 6.27 3.81
N ALA A 54 -6.84 7.11 4.21
CA ALA A 54 -6.67 8.07 5.29
C ALA A 54 -6.42 7.38 6.65
N ASN A 55 -6.94 6.17 6.84
CA ASN A 55 -6.72 5.36 8.03
C ASN A 55 -5.45 4.48 7.96
N GLY A 56 -4.48 4.85 7.13
CA GLY A 56 -3.22 4.11 6.99
C GLY A 56 -3.39 2.71 6.41
N TYR A 57 -4.40 2.51 5.57
CA TYR A 57 -4.74 1.22 4.97
C TYR A 57 -5.10 0.13 5.98
N ARG A 58 -5.78 0.52 7.06
CA ARG A 58 -6.41 -0.38 8.01
C ARG A 58 -7.91 -0.15 8.05
N ILE A 59 -8.68 -1.23 8.12
CA ILE A 59 -10.12 -1.13 8.36
C ILE A 59 -10.32 -0.70 9.83
N PRO A 60 -11.11 0.34 10.12
CA PRO A 60 -11.33 0.77 11.49
C PRO A 60 -12.08 -0.30 12.30
N ILE A 61 -11.74 -0.42 13.59
CA ILE A 61 -12.39 -1.28 14.60
C ILE A 61 -12.44 -2.77 14.20
N GLY A 62 -11.66 -3.61 14.88
CA GLY A 62 -11.80 -5.07 14.75
C GLY A 62 -11.47 -5.61 13.35
N ASP A 63 -10.41 -5.10 12.72
CA ASP A 63 -10.01 -5.51 11.37
C ASP A 63 -9.69 -7.01 11.25
N GLU A 64 -9.44 -7.67 12.38
CA GLU A 64 -9.25 -9.11 12.57
C GLU A 64 -10.25 -9.97 11.77
N ALA A 65 -11.52 -9.55 11.70
CA ALA A 65 -12.55 -10.27 10.96
C ALA A 65 -12.40 -10.18 9.42
N PHE A 66 -11.67 -9.17 8.94
CA PHE A 66 -11.45 -8.91 7.52
C PHE A 66 -10.06 -9.35 7.05
N VAL A 67 -9.15 -9.67 7.98
CA VAL A 67 -7.83 -10.21 7.66
C VAL A 67 -7.99 -11.62 7.13
N LYS A 68 -7.56 -11.85 5.88
CA LYS A 68 -7.68 -13.16 5.21
C LYS A 68 -6.36 -13.92 5.13
N ASP A 69 -5.25 -13.18 5.12
CA ASP A 69 -3.90 -13.75 5.16
C ASP A 69 -3.44 -13.93 6.61
N GLU A 70 -2.79 -15.04 6.94
CA GLU A 70 -2.31 -15.28 8.30
C GLU A 70 -1.23 -14.24 8.64
N PRO A 71 -1.44 -13.37 9.65
CA PRO A 71 -0.49 -12.33 9.94
C PRO A 71 0.72 -12.85 10.70
N VAL A 72 1.91 -12.41 10.29
CA VAL A 72 3.11 -12.53 11.11
C VAL A 72 3.01 -11.49 12.21
N VAL A 73 2.91 -11.97 13.46
CA VAL A 73 2.82 -11.13 14.65
C VAL A 73 4.19 -10.53 14.99
N LEU A 74 4.25 -9.20 15.13
CA LEU A 74 5.47 -8.50 15.56
C LEU A 74 5.53 -8.30 17.08
N GLY A 75 4.46 -8.66 17.79
CA GLY A 75 4.36 -8.57 19.25
C GLY A 75 3.26 -9.49 19.79
N ALA A 76 3.20 -9.63 21.12
CA ALA A 76 2.21 -10.51 21.74
C ALA A 76 0.79 -9.89 21.65
N ARG A 77 -0.17 -10.61 21.06
CA ARG A 77 -1.58 -10.17 20.94
C ARG A 77 -2.21 -9.67 22.26
N PRO A 78 -1.91 -10.23 23.45
CA PRO A 78 -2.43 -9.73 24.73
C PRO A 78 -2.06 -8.27 25.04
N TRP A 79 -0.97 -7.73 24.47
CA TRP A 79 -0.55 -6.34 24.70
C TRP A 79 -1.58 -5.31 24.23
N LYS A 80 -2.50 -5.68 23.34
CA LYS A 80 -3.62 -4.83 22.93
C LYS A 80 -4.50 -4.40 24.12
N LYS A 81 -4.62 -5.26 25.16
CA LYS A 81 -5.41 -4.97 26.37
C LYS A 81 -4.67 -4.08 27.38
N LEU A 82 -3.34 -4.02 27.27
CA LEU A 82 -2.46 -3.30 28.18
C LEU A 82 -2.00 -1.95 27.58
N PHE A 83 -2.53 -1.56 26.42
CA PHE A 83 -2.24 -0.25 25.83
C PHE A 83 -2.99 0.83 26.62
N PRO A 84 -2.36 1.97 27.03
CA PRO A 84 -1.10 2.53 26.53
C PRO A 84 0.18 2.13 27.29
N ASP A 85 0.10 1.32 28.34
CA ASP A 85 1.26 0.92 29.17
C ASP A 85 2.18 -0.13 28.52
N SER A 86 1.86 -0.58 27.31
CA SER A 86 2.65 -1.54 26.52
C SER A 86 2.70 -1.15 25.04
N VAL A 87 3.66 -1.72 24.31
CA VAL A 87 3.81 -1.50 22.87
C VAL A 87 2.62 -2.10 22.13
N TRP A 88 1.99 -1.32 21.26
CA TRP A 88 0.89 -1.80 20.43
C TRP A 88 1.35 -3.00 19.57
N PRO A 89 0.65 -4.15 19.61
CA PRO A 89 1.05 -5.30 18.83
C PRO A 89 0.76 -5.04 17.33
N GLY A 90 1.83 -4.92 16.55
CA GLY A 90 1.77 -4.81 15.10
C GLY A 90 1.74 -6.16 14.40
N ASP A 91 1.29 -6.17 13.15
CA ASP A 91 1.21 -7.34 12.30
C ASP A 91 1.58 -7.02 10.85
N THR A 92 2.13 -8.01 10.15
CA THR A 92 2.42 -7.94 8.71
C THR A 92 1.82 -9.13 7.97
N PRO A 93 1.41 -8.99 6.69
CA PRO A 93 0.98 -10.13 5.87
C PRO A 93 2.06 -11.21 5.80
N GLY A 94 1.67 -12.48 5.86
CA GLY A 94 2.58 -13.64 5.85
C GLY A 94 3.06 -14.06 4.47
N LEU A 95 2.49 -13.48 3.40
CA LEU A 95 2.91 -13.76 2.03
C LEU A 95 4.40 -13.44 1.78
N PRO A 96 5.14 -14.33 1.07
CA PRO A 96 6.48 -14.03 0.61
C PRO A 96 6.48 -12.71 -0.18
N PRO A 97 7.52 -11.86 -0.05
CA PRO A 97 7.57 -10.55 -0.72
C PRO A 97 7.88 -10.68 -2.22
N ILE A 98 7.19 -11.57 -2.94
CA ILE A 98 7.35 -11.83 -4.37
C ILE A 98 6.15 -11.20 -5.11
N GLY A 99 6.44 -10.29 -6.05
CA GLY A 99 5.43 -9.66 -6.90
C GLY A 99 5.71 -9.92 -8.37
N LEU A 100 4.68 -10.29 -9.13
CA LEU A 100 4.68 -10.36 -10.59
C LEU A 100 3.68 -9.33 -11.11
N GLU A 101 4.10 -8.48 -12.03
CA GLU A 101 3.26 -7.44 -12.62
C GLU A 101 3.14 -7.64 -14.13
N ILE A 102 1.92 -7.52 -14.66
CA ILE A 102 1.62 -7.53 -16.09
C ILE A 102 1.06 -6.15 -16.43
N LYS A 103 1.76 -5.40 -17.30
CA LYS A 103 1.36 -4.06 -17.73
C LYS A 103 0.61 -4.11 -19.05
N SER A 104 -0.49 -3.36 -19.14
CA SER A 104 -1.39 -3.25 -20.30
C SER A 104 -1.82 -1.80 -20.46
N ASP A 105 -1.53 -1.20 -21.62
CA ASP A 105 -1.76 0.23 -21.91
C ASP A 105 -3.14 0.51 -22.54
N PHE A 106 -4.20 -0.13 -22.04
CA PHE A 106 -5.55 0.07 -22.59
C PHE A 106 -6.20 1.34 -22.03
N ILE A 107 -6.18 2.42 -22.81
CA ILE A 107 -6.80 3.71 -22.47
C ILE A 107 -8.20 3.77 -23.10
N TYR A 108 -9.27 3.77 -22.27
CA TYR A 108 -10.63 4.12 -22.71
C TYR A 108 -10.77 5.64 -22.68
N ARG A 109 -10.95 6.26 -23.85
CA ARG A 109 -11.15 7.70 -24.01
C ARG A 109 -12.63 8.05 -23.93
#